data_AF-A0A6H9KTN0-F1
#
_entry.id   AF-A0A6H9KTN0-F1
#
_cell.length_a   1.000
_cell.length_b   1.000
_cell.length_c   1.000
_cell.angle_alpha   90.00
_cell.angle_beta   90.00
_cell.angle_gamma   90.00
#
_symmetry.space_group_name_H-M   'P 1'
#
loop_
_entity.id
_entity.type
_entity.pdbx_description
1 polymer ?
#
loop_
_entity_poly.entity_id
_entity_poly.type
_entity_poly.pdbx_seq_one_letter_code
_entity_poly.pdbx_strand_id
1 'polypeptide(L)'
;MKPTLLKKFLVVFLLVTLLPLSISSYGSIENAETELKSSLNEKYYLLTKQIINHLDENYVRRWIQNLDLLATTLAVEKEIDDAVINSLVNAFIDKSPNLLMVSLYSFHSGNPLHFVQREKIDELIEIDKPSIERLFNYNANTISKIHIGDLITLKGSKEQFLPIEIPFVWRGGERVVLRGIFSLDAAFEIIQTDFSIGQSEIYIVDGTGKIIFKNNFGKFPFGEQLKYSISDKLKQSLNGQGIAFQLESFEFEKQNYLGFFSITKLSNWGIVVVDEFSIAYALVEQMKNDIILWITFGVVLSLLFSGVFSKSLSKSISYLAEVAQEIGKGDLEVKIKSPSKDEIGQLADSLQEMVIGLKERENLLSSIRYAQRIQEAILPLKSKMKESLPEHFIIFKPKDNVSGDFYWLSQIKEKTVIAVVDCTGHGVPGAFMSMIGNTLLNHIVNERLIFDPAEILVNLHKGVRTALKQERNELDTTDGMDVCLCVIDSGEKTLSFSGAKRPLYLVENDKFIEIKGDRKSIGGLQKEVHREFTTHTKLIENDVVLYLTTDGFGDQSNPEGKKFGTKRLKEFINKISIENINTQKELVIEELANHQLEEEQRDDITVLGIKLLKGQFYAKS
;
A
#
# COMPACT_ATOMS: atom_id res chain seq x y z
N MET A 1 0.85 -23.22 3.20
CA MET A 1 -0.52 -22.83 2.77
C MET A 1 -0.52 -21.34 2.47
N LYS A 2 -0.86 -20.91 1.23
CA LYS A 2 -1.02 -19.48 0.91
C LYS A 2 -2.09 -18.90 1.86
N PRO A 3 -1.83 -17.79 2.56
CA PRO A 3 -2.82 -17.20 3.44
C PRO A 3 -4.06 -16.82 2.61
N THR A 4 -5.24 -17.21 3.10
CA THR A 4 -6.52 -16.80 2.52
C THR A 4 -6.61 -15.27 2.51
N LEU A 5 -7.33 -14.70 1.54
CA LEU A 5 -7.57 -13.25 1.46
C LEU A 5 -8.05 -12.69 2.82
N LEU A 6 -8.89 -13.46 3.53
CA LEU A 6 -9.36 -13.16 4.89
C LEU A 6 -8.22 -12.87 5.86
N LYS A 7 -7.18 -13.72 5.91
CA LYS A 7 -6.07 -13.53 6.85
C LYS A 7 -5.29 -12.26 6.53
N LYS A 8 -5.10 -11.95 5.25
CA LYS A 8 -4.40 -10.72 4.83
C LYS A 8 -5.21 -9.47 5.21
N PHE A 9 -6.50 -9.45 4.91
CA PHE A 9 -7.38 -8.34 5.27
C PHE A 9 -7.50 -8.15 6.77
N LEU A 10 -7.63 -9.23 7.54
CA LEU A 10 -7.68 -9.16 8.99
C LEU A 10 -6.42 -8.49 9.57
N VAL A 11 -5.23 -8.88 9.10
CA VAL A 11 -3.98 -8.24 9.55
C VAL A 11 -3.95 -6.76 9.18
N VAL A 12 -4.29 -6.40 7.94
CA VAL A 12 -4.27 -5.01 7.47
C VAL A 12 -5.27 -4.16 8.25
N PHE A 13 -6.52 -4.61 8.38
CA PHE A 13 -7.54 -3.86 9.09
C PHE A 13 -7.24 -3.72 10.57
N LEU A 14 -6.72 -4.77 11.23
CA LEU A 14 -6.28 -4.66 12.63
C LEU A 14 -5.15 -3.65 12.79
N LEU A 15 -4.15 -3.66 11.92
CA LEU A 15 -3.04 -2.71 11.96
C LEU A 15 -3.52 -1.26 11.76
N VAL A 16 -4.40 -1.04 10.78
CA VAL A 16 -4.96 0.28 10.49
C VAL A 16 -5.84 0.79 11.63
N THR A 17 -6.53 -0.08 12.36
CA THR A 17 -7.28 0.33 13.56
C THR A 17 -6.40 0.54 14.79
N LEU A 18 -5.52 -0.41 15.11
CA LEU A 18 -4.80 -0.43 16.38
C LEU A 18 -3.68 0.60 16.44
N LEU A 19 -2.96 0.83 15.34
CA LEU A 19 -1.78 1.68 15.36
C LEU A 19 -2.13 3.16 15.62
N PRO A 20 -3.08 3.79 14.91
CA PRO A 20 -3.49 5.17 15.20
C PRO A 20 -4.15 5.31 16.57
N LEU A 21 -5.01 4.35 16.95
CA LEU A 21 -5.66 4.37 18.26
C LEU A 21 -4.64 4.28 19.39
N SER A 22 -3.62 3.42 19.27
CA SER A 22 -2.59 3.28 20.31
C SER A 22 -1.76 4.54 20.46
N ILE A 23 -1.33 5.15 19.35
CA ILE A 23 -0.56 6.40 19.36
C ILE A 23 -1.38 7.56 19.94
N SER A 24 -2.62 7.72 19.48
CA SER A 24 -3.51 8.78 19.96
C SER A 24 -3.89 8.59 21.44
N SER A 25 -4.12 7.35 21.86
CA SER A 25 -4.44 7.02 23.26
C SER A 25 -3.28 7.32 24.19
N TYR A 26 -2.07 6.90 23.80
CA TYR A 26 -0.85 7.19 24.56
C TYR A 26 -0.65 8.70 24.74
N GLY A 27 -0.70 9.46 23.65
CA GLY A 27 -0.55 10.93 23.73
C GLY A 27 -1.65 11.61 24.54
N SER A 28 -2.89 11.12 24.48
CA SER A 28 -4.00 11.69 25.24
C SER A 28 -3.84 11.45 26.75
N ILE A 29 -3.40 10.25 27.15
CA ILE A 29 -3.13 9.93 28.55
C ILE A 29 -1.96 10.77 29.07
N GLU A 30 -0.85 10.85 28.32
CA GLU A 30 0.32 11.63 28.70
C GLU A 30 0.00 13.13 28.86
N ASN A 31 -0.79 13.69 27.95
CA ASN A 31 -1.25 15.07 28.04
C ASN A 31 -2.16 15.28 29.26
N ALA A 32 -3.11 14.38 29.50
CA ALA A 32 -4.02 14.47 30.64
C ALA A 32 -3.28 14.37 31.99
N GLU A 33 -2.32 13.46 32.12
CA GLU A 33 -1.48 13.33 33.31
C GLU A 33 -0.64 14.59 33.55
N THR A 34 -0.05 15.14 32.49
CA THR A 34 0.78 16.36 32.55
C THR A 34 -0.05 17.58 32.94
N GLU A 35 -1.20 17.77 32.31
CA GLU A 35 -2.11 18.88 32.58
C GLU A 35 -2.68 18.80 34.00
N LEU A 36 -3.10 17.61 34.44
CA LEU A 36 -3.55 17.37 35.80
C LEU A 36 -2.45 17.69 36.82
N LYS A 37 -1.23 17.20 36.61
CA LYS A 37 -0.09 17.48 37.50
C LYS A 37 0.21 18.97 37.59
N SER A 38 0.20 19.67 36.46
CA SER A 38 0.41 21.13 36.41
C SER A 38 -0.69 21.88 37.17
N SER A 39 -1.96 21.51 36.93
CA SER A 39 -3.12 22.10 37.59
C SER A 39 -3.11 21.89 39.10
N LEU A 40 -2.81 20.66 39.56
CA LEU A 40 -2.68 20.36 40.99
C LEU A 40 -1.52 21.12 41.64
N ASN A 41 -0.38 21.22 40.94
CA ASN A 41 0.77 21.97 41.44
C ASN A 41 0.46 23.46 41.64
N GLU A 42 -0.20 24.11 40.67
CA GLU A 42 -0.64 25.50 40.80
C GLU A 42 -1.65 25.66 41.93
N LYS A 43 -2.63 24.76 42.01
CA LYS A 43 -3.68 24.76 43.02
C LYS A 43 -3.10 24.64 44.45
N TYR A 44 -2.15 23.73 44.68
CA TYR A 44 -1.52 23.57 45.99
C TYR A 44 -0.55 24.71 46.32
N TYR A 45 0.15 25.25 45.32
CA TYR A 45 0.95 26.46 45.51
C TYR A 45 0.09 27.64 45.95
N LEU A 46 -1.05 27.88 45.31
CA LEU A 46 -1.97 28.97 45.69
C LEU A 46 -2.56 28.74 47.09
N LEU A 47 -2.97 27.51 47.42
CA LEU A 47 -3.48 27.18 48.74
C LEU A 47 -2.44 27.43 49.85
N THR A 48 -1.24 26.88 49.69
CA THR A 48 -0.18 27.07 50.67
C THR A 48 0.19 28.54 50.79
N LYS A 49 0.27 29.28 49.69
CA LYS A 49 0.50 30.74 49.70
C LYS A 49 -0.60 31.51 50.43
N GLN A 50 -1.86 31.13 50.25
CA GLN A 50 -3.00 31.71 50.95
C GLN A 50 -2.92 31.46 52.46
N ILE A 51 -2.59 30.23 52.87
CA ILE A 51 -2.38 29.87 54.28
C ILE A 51 -1.18 30.63 54.87
N ILE A 52 -0.05 30.71 54.16
CA ILE A 52 1.11 31.52 54.58
C ILE A 52 0.70 32.97 54.78
N ASN A 53 0.03 33.57 53.80
CA ASN A 53 -0.37 34.97 53.89
C ASN A 53 -1.34 35.21 55.06
N HIS A 54 -2.25 34.27 55.30
CA HIS A 54 -3.14 34.33 56.46
C HIS A 54 -2.36 34.31 57.77
N LEU A 55 -1.44 33.35 57.96
CA LEU A 55 -0.66 33.24 59.20
C LEU A 55 0.34 34.38 59.36
N ASP A 56 1.21 34.59 58.38
CA ASP A 56 2.30 35.54 58.45
C ASP A 56 1.80 36.98 58.40
N GLU A 57 0.93 37.34 57.44
CA GLU A 57 0.56 38.74 57.21
C GLU A 57 -0.66 39.19 58.05
N ASN A 58 -1.69 38.34 58.21
CA ASN A 58 -2.89 38.75 58.94
C ASN A 58 -2.75 38.60 60.47
N TYR A 59 -1.90 37.68 60.94
CA TYR A 59 -1.72 37.42 62.37
C TYR A 59 -0.32 37.78 62.83
N VAL A 60 0.71 37.00 62.49
CA VAL A 60 2.05 37.10 63.10
C VAL A 60 2.67 38.49 62.90
N ARG A 61 2.63 39.04 61.68
CA ARG A 61 3.16 40.39 61.40
C ARG A 61 2.40 41.46 62.15
N ARG A 62 1.06 41.37 62.21
CA ARG A 62 0.23 42.35 62.95
C ARG A 62 0.52 42.29 64.45
N TRP A 63 0.69 41.09 65.00
CA TRP A 63 1.06 40.90 66.40
C TRP A 63 2.43 41.50 66.72
N ILE A 64 3.42 41.26 65.85
CA ILE A 64 4.75 41.86 65.97
C ILE A 64 4.64 43.39 65.90
N GLN A 65 3.95 43.95 64.91
CA GLN A 65 3.80 45.40 64.74
C GLN A 65 3.10 46.05 65.93
N ASN A 66 2.05 45.43 66.46
CA ASN A 66 1.32 45.94 67.62
C ASN A 66 2.18 45.92 68.88
N LEU A 67 2.93 44.84 69.12
CA LEU A 67 3.88 44.79 70.24
C LEU A 67 5.04 45.77 70.06
N ASP A 68 5.54 45.94 68.83
CA ASP A 68 6.66 46.85 68.55
C ASP A 68 6.26 48.31 68.77
N LEU A 69 5.01 48.64 68.41
CA LEU A 69 4.41 49.94 68.73
C LEU A 69 4.31 50.15 70.24
N LEU A 70 3.85 49.15 71.01
CA LEU A 70 3.81 49.22 72.47
C LEU A 70 5.23 49.37 73.06
N ALA A 71 6.19 48.58 72.59
CA ALA A 71 7.59 48.66 73.02
C ALA A 71 8.19 50.05 72.74
N THR A 72 7.95 50.59 71.54
CA THR A 72 8.42 51.93 71.15
C THR A 72 7.78 53.03 72.00
N THR A 73 6.48 52.92 72.28
CA THR A 73 5.75 53.89 73.14
C THR A 73 6.36 53.92 74.54
N LEU A 74 6.62 52.73 75.11
CA LEU A 74 7.23 52.61 76.42
C LEU A 74 8.72 53.05 76.44
N ALA A 75 9.43 52.96 75.31
CA ALA A 75 10.85 53.34 75.20
C ALA A 75 11.08 54.87 75.20
N VAL A 76 10.15 55.63 74.59
CA VAL A 76 10.33 57.08 74.33
C VAL A 76 10.11 57.93 75.58
N GLU A 77 9.24 57.47 76.49
CA GLU A 77 8.68 58.31 77.53
C GLU A 77 9.42 58.08 78.87
N LYS A 78 10.42 58.92 79.13
CA LYS A 78 11.38 58.76 80.25
C LYS A 78 10.78 58.91 81.65
N GLU A 79 9.56 59.44 81.79
CA GLU A 79 8.91 59.78 83.07
C GLU A 79 7.45 59.26 83.18
N ILE A 80 7.11 58.14 82.54
CA ILE A 80 5.80 57.50 82.80
C ILE A 80 5.75 56.95 84.25
N ASP A 81 4.75 57.28 85.04
CA ASP A 81 4.53 56.59 86.33
C ASP A 81 4.12 55.12 86.11
N ASP A 82 4.49 54.21 87.02
CA ASP A 82 4.20 52.78 86.92
C ASP A 82 2.68 52.50 86.78
N ALA A 83 1.84 53.38 87.36
CA ALA A 83 0.38 53.35 87.21
C ALA A 83 -0.08 53.56 85.76
N VAL A 84 0.59 54.44 85.00
CA VAL A 84 0.26 54.72 83.60
C VAL A 84 0.78 53.61 82.69
N ILE A 85 1.95 53.02 82.99
CA ILE A 85 2.45 51.82 82.28
C ILE A 85 1.44 50.67 82.42
N ASN A 86 1.01 50.38 83.66
CA ASN A 86 0.01 49.35 83.90
C ASN A 86 -1.31 49.64 83.15
N SER A 87 -1.76 50.90 83.10
CA SER A 87 -2.94 51.28 82.31
C SER A 87 -2.75 51.08 80.80
N LEU A 88 -1.56 51.37 80.25
CA LEU A 88 -1.26 51.18 78.84
C LEU A 88 -1.21 49.70 78.45
N VAL A 89 -0.56 48.88 79.29
CA VAL A 89 -0.49 47.42 79.08
C VAL A 89 -1.89 46.79 79.23
N ASN A 90 -2.69 47.22 80.21
CA ASN A 90 -4.10 46.80 80.36
C ASN A 90 -4.94 47.19 79.14
N ALA A 91 -4.84 48.43 78.67
CA ALA A 91 -5.57 48.86 77.47
C ALA A 91 -5.12 48.11 76.21
N PHE A 92 -3.85 47.71 76.13
CA PHE A 92 -3.32 46.95 75.01
C PHE A 92 -3.81 45.50 74.99
N ILE A 93 -3.83 44.83 76.15
CA ILE A 93 -4.40 43.47 76.24
C ILE A 93 -5.87 43.49 75.89
N ASP A 94 -6.66 44.46 76.40
CA ASP A 94 -8.10 44.56 76.17
C ASP A 94 -8.45 44.75 74.69
N LYS A 95 -7.68 45.57 73.96
CA LYS A 95 -7.86 45.80 72.51
C LYS A 95 -7.38 44.64 71.63
N SER A 96 -6.66 43.69 72.21
CA SER A 96 -6.06 42.55 71.50
C SER A 96 -6.73 41.24 71.94
N PRO A 97 -7.81 40.80 71.27
CA PRO A 97 -8.59 39.64 71.72
C PRO A 97 -7.79 38.34 71.76
N ASN A 98 -6.82 38.18 70.86
CA ASN A 98 -5.98 36.98 70.78
C ASN A 98 -4.77 37.01 71.74
N LEU A 99 -4.54 38.12 72.43
CA LEU A 99 -3.41 38.30 73.35
C LEU A 99 -3.85 37.91 74.76
N LEU A 100 -3.19 36.89 75.31
CA LEU A 100 -3.52 36.32 76.61
C LEU A 100 -2.64 36.87 77.74
N MET A 101 -1.41 37.24 77.42
CA MET A 101 -0.43 37.77 78.37
C MET A 101 0.47 38.78 77.69
N VAL A 102 0.79 39.84 78.43
CA VAL A 102 1.89 40.75 78.13
C VAL A 102 2.76 40.88 79.35
N SER A 103 4.06 40.72 79.15
CA SER A 103 5.04 40.93 80.21
C SER A 103 6.21 41.76 79.73
N LEU A 104 6.65 42.68 80.58
CA LEU A 104 7.88 43.42 80.41
C LEU A 104 8.93 42.79 81.31
N TYR A 105 9.97 42.20 80.73
CA TYR A 105 10.96 41.44 81.48
C TYR A 105 12.33 42.11 81.45
N SER A 106 12.96 42.22 82.62
CA SER A 106 14.32 42.73 82.81
C SER A 106 15.27 41.57 83.10
N PHE A 107 16.27 41.38 82.24
CA PHE A 107 17.32 40.39 82.46
C PHE A 107 18.29 40.78 83.57
N HIS A 108 18.33 42.05 83.97
CA HIS A 108 19.14 42.51 85.10
C HIS A 108 18.51 42.13 86.45
N SER A 109 17.20 42.31 86.58
CA SER A 109 16.46 42.01 87.82
C SER A 109 16.06 40.54 87.95
N GLY A 110 16.00 39.80 86.84
CA GLY A 110 15.56 38.40 86.81
C GLY A 110 14.07 38.21 87.05
N ASN A 111 13.27 39.29 87.04
CA ASN A 111 11.83 39.28 87.26
C ASN A 111 11.11 40.16 86.22
N PRO A 112 9.82 39.89 85.93
CA PRO A 112 9.01 40.80 85.14
C PRO A 112 8.80 42.12 85.89
N LEU A 113 9.12 43.24 85.24
CA LEU A 113 8.88 44.59 85.75
C LEU A 113 7.39 44.95 85.75
N HIS A 114 6.70 44.56 84.67
CA HIS A 114 5.25 44.70 84.53
C HIS A 114 4.67 43.43 83.94
N PHE A 115 3.48 43.07 84.39
CA PHE A 115 2.86 41.80 84.06
C PHE A 115 1.34 41.94 84.03
N VAL A 116 0.73 41.61 82.90
CA VAL A 116 -0.73 41.58 82.73
C VAL A 116 -1.11 40.30 82.00
N GLN A 117 -2.07 39.58 82.56
CA GLN A 117 -2.66 38.39 81.96
C GLN A 117 -4.18 38.48 81.98
N ARG A 118 -4.84 37.76 81.07
CA ARG A 118 -6.28 37.52 81.13
C ARG A 118 -6.58 36.43 82.16
N GLU A 119 -7.75 36.50 82.80
CA GLU A 119 -8.25 35.48 83.73
C GLU A 119 -8.21 34.06 83.13
N LYS A 120 -8.38 33.94 81.81
CA LYS A 120 -8.23 32.67 81.08
C LYS A 120 -6.90 31.98 81.38
N ILE A 121 -5.79 32.69 81.61
CA ILE A 121 -4.51 32.04 81.93
C ILE A 121 -4.57 31.32 83.28
N ASP A 122 -5.23 31.90 84.29
CA ASP A 122 -5.37 31.28 85.60
C ASP A 122 -6.19 29.99 85.52
N GLU A 123 -7.26 29.98 84.71
CA GLU A 123 -8.03 28.77 84.40
C GLU A 123 -7.17 27.68 83.73
N LEU A 124 -6.30 28.08 82.80
CA LEU A 124 -5.44 27.14 82.08
C LEU A 124 -4.30 26.58 82.95
N ILE A 125 -3.85 27.30 83.98
CA ILE A 125 -2.86 26.81 84.96
C ILE A 125 -3.39 25.57 85.69
N GLU A 126 -4.69 25.55 86.03
CA GLU A 126 -5.30 24.41 86.70
C GLU A 126 -5.38 23.16 85.80
N ILE A 127 -5.43 23.36 84.48
CA ILE A 127 -5.55 22.29 83.49
C ILE A 127 -4.19 21.66 83.16
N ASP A 128 -3.17 22.46 82.87
CA ASP A 128 -1.82 21.96 82.51
C ASP A 128 -0.71 22.92 82.96
N LYS A 129 -0.55 23.01 84.28
CA LYS A 129 0.48 23.83 84.95
C LYS A 129 1.88 23.71 84.31
N PRO A 130 2.44 22.52 84.01
CA PRO A 130 3.77 22.42 83.41
C PRO A 130 3.94 23.05 82.02
N SER A 131 2.87 23.15 81.23
CA SER A 131 2.93 23.79 79.91
C SER A 131 2.70 25.29 80.01
N ILE A 132 1.80 25.73 80.91
CA ILE A 132 1.60 27.15 81.19
C ILE A 132 2.82 27.77 81.87
N GLU A 133 3.53 27.07 82.75
CA GLU A 133 4.79 27.58 83.33
C GLU A 133 5.83 27.93 82.27
N ARG A 134 5.83 27.25 81.10
CA ARG A 134 6.72 27.59 79.97
C ARG A 134 6.37 28.91 79.31
N LEU A 135 5.13 29.39 79.44
CA LEU A 135 4.73 30.72 78.96
C LEU A 135 5.54 31.82 79.65
N PHE A 136 6.05 31.56 80.85
CA PHE A 136 6.84 32.48 81.66
C PHE A 136 8.35 32.28 81.54
N ASN A 137 8.82 31.33 80.72
CA ASN A 137 10.25 31.08 80.52
C ASN A 137 10.84 32.03 79.47
N TYR A 138 11.72 32.94 79.89
CA TYR A 138 12.38 33.90 79.00
C TYR A 138 13.72 33.38 78.47
N ASN A 139 14.04 33.70 77.22
CA ASN A 139 15.31 33.31 76.60
C ASN A 139 16.30 34.50 76.62
N ALA A 140 17.47 34.30 77.23
CA ALA A 140 18.52 35.32 77.30
C ALA A 140 19.09 35.74 75.92
N ASN A 141 18.90 34.91 74.88
CA ASN A 141 19.35 35.22 73.53
C ASN A 141 18.47 36.25 72.80
N THR A 142 17.30 36.61 73.35
CA THR A 142 16.32 37.50 72.71
C THR A 142 16.66 39.00 72.81
N ILE A 143 17.72 39.36 73.52
CA ILE A 143 18.08 40.76 73.83
C ILE A 143 18.49 41.59 72.58
N SER A 144 18.64 40.97 71.41
CA SER A 144 19.22 41.62 70.22
C SER A 144 18.31 41.74 69.00
N LYS A 145 17.29 40.87 68.85
CA LYS A 145 16.37 40.85 67.70
C LYS A 145 15.00 40.35 68.15
N ILE A 146 13.96 40.72 67.39
CA ILE A 146 12.62 40.15 67.55
C ILE A 146 12.72 38.63 67.44
N HIS A 147 12.13 37.94 68.40
CA HIS A 147 12.14 36.49 68.47
C HIS A 147 10.71 35.98 68.54
N ILE A 148 10.38 35.04 67.65
CA ILE A 148 9.17 34.23 67.75
C ILE A 148 9.61 32.94 68.43
N GLY A 149 9.12 32.71 69.65
CA GLY A 149 9.52 31.56 70.45
C GLY A 149 8.80 30.29 70.02
N ASP A 150 9.22 29.17 70.62
CA ASP A 150 8.62 27.87 70.35
C ASP A 150 7.14 27.84 70.72
N LEU A 151 6.37 27.11 69.93
CA LEU A 151 4.94 26.97 70.15
C LEU A 151 4.67 26.20 71.44
N ILE A 152 3.84 26.77 72.31
CA ILE A 152 3.42 26.13 73.55
C ILE A 152 2.03 25.54 73.33
N THR A 153 1.87 24.25 73.61
CA THR A 153 0.59 23.55 73.50
C THR A 153 0.21 22.93 74.82
N LEU A 154 -1.05 23.07 75.20
CA LEU A 154 -1.59 22.44 76.39
C LEU A 154 -1.85 20.94 76.19
N LYS A 155 -1.45 20.13 77.17
CA LYS A 155 -1.72 18.71 77.19
C LYS A 155 -3.22 18.48 77.32
N GLY A 156 -3.77 17.68 76.41
CA GLY A 156 -5.19 17.34 76.40
C GLY A 156 -6.12 18.43 75.83
N SER A 157 -5.58 19.57 75.39
CA SER A 157 -6.32 20.63 74.69
C SER A 157 -5.75 20.89 73.30
N LYS A 158 -6.55 21.51 72.42
CA LYS A 158 -6.12 22.02 71.11
C LYS A 158 -5.59 23.45 71.18
N GLU A 159 -5.65 24.09 72.34
CA GLU A 159 -5.21 25.48 72.50
C GLU A 159 -3.69 25.60 72.39
N GLN A 160 -3.26 26.55 71.56
CA GLN A 160 -1.86 26.77 71.22
C GLN A 160 -1.49 28.23 71.33
N PHE A 161 -0.33 28.48 71.91
CA PHE A 161 0.14 29.81 72.24
C PHE A 161 1.49 30.10 71.58
N LEU A 162 1.54 31.23 70.88
CA LEU A 162 2.74 31.72 70.22
C LEU A 162 3.34 32.88 71.04
N PRO A 163 4.49 32.67 71.71
CA PRO A 163 5.22 33.75 72.35
C PRO A 163 5.97 34.59 71.30
N ILE A 164 5.79 35.90 71.36
CA ILE A 164 6.52 36.87 70.55
C ILE A 164 7.22 37.84 71.48
N GLU A 165 8.53 38.00 71.29
CA GLU A 165 9.40 38.76 72.15
C GLU A 165 10.07 39.89 71.36
N ILE A 166 9.92 41.13 71.83
CA ILE A 166 10.45 42.33 71.20
C ILE A 166 11.43 43.01 72.17
N PRO A 167 12.74 43.00 71.86
CA PRO A 167 13.73 43.68 72.67
C PRO A 167 13.73 45.18 72.40
N PHE A 168 13.86 45.98 73.46
CA PHE A 168 14.04 47.42 73.34
C PHE A 168 14.86 47.97 74.52
N VAL A 169 15.30 49.23 74.40
CA VAL A 169 16.08 49.90 75.44
C VAL A 169 15.12 50.64 76.38
N TRP A 170 15.21 50.28 77.66
CA TRP A 170 14.47 50.83 78.78
C TRP A 170 15.24 51.97 79.47
N ARG A 171 14.61 52.57 80.48
CA ARG A 171 15.16 53.61 81.34
C ARG A 171 16.59 53.28 81.79
N GLY A 172 17.46 54.30 81.82
CA GLY A 172 18.85 54.12 82.22
C GLY A 172 19.73 53.34 81.23
N GLY A 173 19.21 52.98 80.04
CA GLY A 173 19.95 52.23 79.02
C GLY A 173 19.90 50.72 79.19
N GLU A 174 19.09 50.21 80.13
CA GLU A 174 18.87 48.78 80.32
C GLU A 174 18.18 48.16 79.11
N ARG A 175 18.55 46.94 78.71
CA ARG A 175 17.80 46.20 77.67
C ARG A 175 16.75 45.32 78.31
N VAL A 176 15.50 45.53 77.93
CA VAL A 176 14.34 44.75 78.38
C VAL A 176 13.66 44.09 77.19
N VAL A 177 12.83 43.10 77.45
CA VAL A 177 12.03 42.40 76.44
C VAL A 177 10.55 42.55 76.76
N LEU A 178 9.79 43.06 75.79
CA LEU A 178 8.34 43.00 75.80
C LEU A 178 7.92 41.67 75.18
N ARG A 179 7.27 40.82 75.97
CA ARG A 179 6.73 39.54 75.50
C ARG A 179 5.22 39.60 75.44
N GLY A 180 4.66 39.21 74.30
CA GLY A 180 3.24 38.92 74.16
C GLY A 180 3.00 37.45 73.87
N ILE A 181 1.94 36.90 74.43
CA ILE A 181 1.55 35.50 74.24
C ILE A 181 0.20 35.45 73.54
N PHE A 182 0.18 34.96 72.32
CA PHE A 182 -1.00 34.98 71.46
C PHE A 182 -1.61 33.59 71.29
N SER A 183 -2.94 33.49 71.38
CA SER A 183 -3.67 32.28 70.95
C SER A 183 -3.73 32.20 69.43
N LEU A 184 -3.48 31.00 68.91
CA LEU A 184 -3.62 30.66 67.49
C LEU A 184 -5.02 30.15 67.11
N ASP A 185 -5.93 29.99 68.07
CA ASP A 185 -7.22 29.33 67.85
C ASP A 185 -7.99 29.99 66.70
N ALA A 186 -8.11 31.32 66.71
CA ALA A 186 -8.79 32.08 65.65
C ALA A 186 -8.08 31.98 64.29
N ALA A 187 -6.75 31.89 64.28
CA ALA A 187 -5.99 31.76 63.04
C ALA A 187 -6.20 30.37 62.40
N PHE A 188 -6.17 29.33 63.22
CA PHE A 188 -6.34 27.93 62.81
C PHE A 188 -7.79 27.56 62.52
N GLU A 189 -8.76 28.17 63.20
CA GLU A 189 -10.18 27.99 62.91
C GLU A 189 -10.50 28.45 61.48
N ILE A 190 -9.99 29.62 61.06
CA ILE A 190 -10.19 30.09 59.68
C ILE A 190 -9.50 29.16 58.67
N ILE A 191 -8.32 28.62 58.97
CA ILE A 191 -7.66 27.60 58.11
C ILE A 191 -8.53 26.35 57.99
N GLN A 192 -9.16 25.96 59.07
CA GLN A 192 -10.05 24.80 59.12
C GLN A 192 -11.36 25.00 58.32
N THR A 193 -11.91 26.23 58.27
CA THR A 193 -13.19 26.53 57.61
C THR A 193 -13.04 27.02 56.18
N ASP A 194 -12.10 27.94 55.94
CA ASP A 194 -12.07 28.75 54.71
C ASP A 194 -11.05 28.24 53.69
N PHE A 195 -10.06 27.47 54.15
CA PHE A 195 -8.99 26.95 53.31
C PHE A 195 -9.13 25.44 53.15
N SER A 196 -10.01 25.04 52.23
CA SER A 196 -10.21 23.63 51.88
C SER A 196 -10.10 23.39 50.39
N ILE A 197 -9.51 22.25 50.03
CA ILE A 197 -9.42 21.79 48.65
C ILE A 197 -9.86 20.33 48.65
N GLY A 198 -11.06 20.06 48.14
CA GLY A 198 -11.60 18.70 48.08
C GLY A 198 -11.49 17.99 49.43
N GLN A 199 -10.81 16.84 49.44
CA GLN A 199 -10.52 16.05 50.63
C GLN A 199 -9.03 16.07 51.01
N SER A 200 -8.30 17.10 50.59
CA SER A 200 -6.86 17.19 50.85
C SER A 200 -6.54 17.31 52.33
N GLU A 201 -5.55 16.55 52.75
CA GLU A 201 -4.99 16.63 54.08
C GLU A 201 -4.09 17.86 54.16
N ILE A 202 -4.42 18.79 55.06
CA ILE A 202 -3.61 19.98 55.29
C ILE A 202 -2.97 19.86 56.67
N TYR A 203 -1.65 19.97 56.71
CA TYR A 203 -0.86 19.99 57.92
C TYR A 203 -0.04 21.28 58.01
N ILE A 204 0.09 21.79 59.23
CA ILE A 204 1.13 22.76 59.55
C ILE A 204 2.05 22.07 60.55
N VAL A 205 3.35 22.15 60.32
CA VAL A 205 4.38 21.58 61.19
C VAL A 205 5.33 22.67 61.67
N ASP A 206 5.86 22.51 62.87
CA ASP A 206 6.91 23.37 63.40
C ASP A 206 8.29 23.09 62.76
N GLY A 207 9.31 23.85 63.16
CA GLY A 207 10.69 23.70 62.70
C GLY A 207 11.31 22.32 62.96
N THR A 208 10.70 21.50 63.81
CA THR A 208 11.14 20.12 64.10
C THR A 208 10.40 19.07 63.27
N GLY A 209 9.39 19.47 62.49
CA GLY A 209 8.52 18.57 61.73
C GLY A 209 7.35 17.99 62.53
N LYS A 210 7.07 18.51 63.73
CA LYS A 210 5.94 18.10 64.57
C LYS A 210 4.67 18.81 64.11
N ILE A 211 3.56 18.08 64.02
CA ILE A 211 2.27 18.60 63.57
C ILE A 211 1.69 19.55 64.63
N ILE A 212 1.54 20.81 64.25
CA ILE A 212 0.93 21.88 65.04
C ILE A 212 -0.44 22.29 64.52
N PHE A 213 -0.86 21.78 63.36
CA PHE A 213 -2.23 21.91 62.89
C PHE A 213 -2.52 20.76 61.93
N LYS A 214 -3.75 20.27 61.96
CA LYS A 214 -4.30 19.42 60.91
C LYS A 214 -5.72 19.88 60.61
N ASN A 215 -6.13 19.77 59.36
CA ASN A 215 -7.53 19.93 59.01
C ASN A 215 -8.35 18.67 59.34
N ASN A 216 -9.65 18.68 58.98
CA ASN A 216 -10.57 17.58 59.26
C ASN A 216 -10.22 16.28 58.53
N PHE A 217 -9.49 16.38 57.41
CA PHE A 217 -9.08 15.24 56.59
C PHE A 217 -7.74 14.64 57.03
N GLY A 218 -6.94 15.36 57.82
CA GLY A 218 -5.63 14.89 58.26
C GLY A 218 -5.70 13.58 59.05
N LYS A 219 -5.01 12.55 58.57
CA LYS A 219 -4.90 11.22 59.19
C LYS A 219 -4.06 11.24 60.46
N PHE A 220 -2.95 11.97 60.48
CA PHE A 220 -2.03 11.96 61.62
C PHE A 220 -2.54 12.84 62.76
N PRO A 221 -2.41 12.38 64.01
CA PRO A 221 -2.88 13.15 65.15
C PRO A 221 -1.98 14.38 65.37
N PHE A 222 -2.60 15.38 65.99
CA PHE A 222 -1.91 16.57 66.45
C PHE A 222 -0.75 16.21 67.40
N GLY A 223 0.38 16.90 67.26
CA GLY A 223 1.53 16.75 68.14
C GLY A 223 2.46 15.57 67.83
N GLU A 224 2.15 14.74 66.83
CA GLU A 224 3.08 13.73 66.31
C GLU A 224 4.00 14.30 65.23
N GLN A 225 5.10 13.60 64.94
CA GLN A 225 5.92 13.86 63.76
C GLN A 225 5.15 13.48 62.50
N LEU A 226 5.19 14.34 61.47
CA LEU A 226 4.60 14.00 60.17
C LEU A 226 5.32 12.77 59.60
N LYS A 227 4.57 11.69 59.36
CA LYS A 227 5.14 10.38 58.96
C LYS A 227 5.29 10.20 57.46
N TYR A 228 4.75 11.11 56.66
CA TYR A 228 4.94 11.09 55.20
C TYR A 228 6.40 11.38 54.86
N SER A 229 6.95 10.69 53.86
CA SER A 229 8.36 10.88 53.43
C SER A 229 8.66 12.31 52.95
N ILE A 230 7.64 13.08 52.55
CA ILE A 230 7.78 14.51 52.24
C ILE A 230 8.29 15.32 53.45
N SER A 231 8.14 14.81 54.67
CA SER A 231 8.65 15.44 55.90
C SER A 231 10.15 15.63 55.88
N ASP A 232 10.91 14.74 55.22
CA ASP A 232 12.37 14.81 55.19
C ASP A 232 12.85 15.99 54.34
N LYS A 233 12.23 16.20 53.18
CA LYS A 233 12.47 17.35 52.30
C LYS A 233 12.03 18.65 52.96
N LEU A 234 10.91 18.61 53.68
CA LEU A 234 10.45 19.75 54.45
C LEU A 234 11.45 20.15 55.53
N LYS A 235 11.96 19.18 56.31
CA LYS A 235 13.00 19.41 57.34
C LYS A 235 14.28 19.99 56.74
N GLN A 236 14.72 19.47 55.59
CA GLN A 236 15.87 20.03 54.86
C GLN A 236 15.65 21.50 54.47
N SER A 237 14.45 21.83 53.98
CA SER A 237 14.11 23.19 53.57
C SER A 237 13.96 24.14 54.76
N LEU A 238 13.38 23.68 55.88
CA LEU A 238 13.32 24.42 57.16
C LEU A 238 14.71 24.71 57.74
N ASN A 239 15.70 23.86 57.44
CA ASN A 239 17.11 24.06 57.80
C ASN A 239 17.88 24.97 56.82
N GLY A 240 17.18 25.65 55.89
CA GLY A 240 17.76 26.63 54.97
C GLY A 240 18.35 26.05 53.68
N GLN A 241 18.08 24.78 53.35
CA GLN A 241 18.44 24.22 52.05
C GLN A 241 17.45 24.70 50.99
N GLY A 242 17.95 25.25 49.88
CA GLY A 242 17.15 25.82 48.78
C GLY A 242 16.46 24.76 47.92
N ILE A 243 15.42 24.12 48.48
CA ILE A 243 14.61 23.12 47.78
C ILE A 243 13.47 23.84 47.05
N ALA A 244 13.27 23.51 45.77
CA ALA A 244 12.17 24.05 44.98
C ALA A 244 10.83 23.45 45.47
N PHE A 245 9.84 24.31 45.71
CA PHE A 245 8.49 23.89 46.07
C PHE A 245 7.76 23.35 44.84
N GLN A 246 7.68 22.02 44.71
CA GLN A 246 6.99 21.35 43.62
C GLN A 246 6.15 20.19 44.15
N LEU A 247 5.07 19.89 43.43
CA LEU A 247 4.23 18.73 43.66
C LEU A 247 5.03 17.45 43.38
N GLU A 248 5.11 16.59 44.38
CA GLU A 248 5.86 15.34 44.30
C GLU A 248 4.98 14.14 44.65
N SER A 249 5.20 13.04 43.94
CA SER A 249 4.65 11.75 44.29
C SER A 249 5.55 11.06 45.31
N PHE A 250 4.97 10.44 46.32
CA PHE A 250 5.70 9.65 47.30
C PHE A 250 4.87 8.45 47.79
N GLU A 251 5.55 7.46 48.35
CA GLU A 251 4.91 6.25 48.87
C GLU A 251 4.86 6.28 50.40
N PHE A 252 3.71 5.92 50.96
CA PHE A 252 3.51 5.73 52.39
C PHE A 252 2.58 4.53 52.61
N GLU A 253 2.98 3.58 53.47
CA GLU A 253 2.20 2.35 53.76
C GLU A 253 1.72 1.59 52.50
N LYS A 254 2.57 1.49 51.47
CA LYS A 254 2.28 0.86 50.16
C LYS A 254 1.19 1.56 49.34
N GLN A 255 0.87 2.79 49.67
CA GLN A 255 -0.03 3.65 48.91
C GLN A 255 0.74 4.85 48.37
N ASN A 256 0.37 5.30 47.17
CA ASN A 256 0.96 6.46 46.54
C ASN A 256 0.15 7.71 46.92
N TYR A 257 0.88 8.76 47.28
CA TYR A 257 0.36 10.06 47.64
C TYR A 257 1.01 11.13 46.78
N LEU A 258 0.33 12.26 46.66
CA LEU A 258 0.86 13.50 46.12
C LEU A 258 1.02 14.48 47.27
N GLY A 259 2.14 15.16 47.34
CA GLY A 259 2.34 16.18 48.36
C GLY A 259 3.01 17.42 47.81
N PHE A 260 2.61 18.54 48.40
CA PHE A 260 3.20 19.84 48.16
C PHE A 260 3.48 20.47 49.52
N PHE A 261 4.63 21.10 49.66
CA PHE A 261 4.96 21.84 50.87
C PHE A 261 5.42 23.25 50.56
N SER A 262 5.23 24.15 51.52
CA SER A 262 5.79 25.49 51.53
C SER A 262 6.15 25.91 52.95
N ILE A 263 6.87 27.01 53.13
CA ILE A 263 7.39 27.44 54.42
C ILE A 263 7.05 28.91 54.68
N THR A 264 6.57 29.21 55.88
CA THR A 264 6.31 30.58 56.36
C THR A 264 7.63 31.30 56.63
N LYS A 265 7.73 32.58 56.30
CA LYS A 265 8.98 33.34 56.47
C LYS A 265 9.18 33.87 57.89
N LEU A 266 8.09 34.14 58.61
CA LEU A 266 8.16 34.72 59.96
C LEU A 266 8.30 33.62 61.02
N SER A 267 7.36 32.67 61.06
CA SER A 267 7.30 31.62 62.10
C SER A 267 8.15 30.37 61.84
N ASN A 268 8.77 30.25 60.67
CA ASN A 268 9.51 29.05 60.23
C ASN A 268 8.72 27.73 60.38
N TRP A 269 7.43 27.76 60.02
CA TRP A 269 6.54 26.61 59.96
C TRP A 269 6.42 26.08 58.54
N GLY A 270 6.30 24.76 58.42
CA GLY A 270 6.05 24.06 57.18
C GLY A 270 4.56 23.85 56.96
N ILE A 271 4.01 24.26 55.82
CA ILE A 271 2.64 23.95 55.41
C ILE A 271 2.71 22.83 54.38
N VAL A 272 2.00 21.75 54.63
CA VAL A 272 2.00 20.54 53.80
C VAL A 272 0.56 20.23 53.38
N VAL A 273 0.37 20.03 52.08
CA VAL A 273 -0.88 19.57 51.48
C VAL A 273 -0.63 18.19 50.90
N VAL A 274 -1.45 17.21 51.25
CA VAL A 274 -1.32 15.82 50.79
C VAL A 274 -2.65 15.31 50.26
N ASP A 275 -2.60 14.64 49.11
CA ASP A 275 -3.72 13.96 48.47
C ASP A 275 -3.36 12.51 48.16
N GLU A 276 -4.35 11.61 48.23
CA GLU A 276 -4.19 10.24 47.72
C GLU A 276 -4.09 10.24 46.20
N PHE A 277 -3.10 9.54 45.65
CA PHE A 277 -2.89 9.48 44.20
C PHE A 277 -4.10 8.90 43.46
N SER A 278 -4.72 7.86 44.02
CA SER A 278 -5.92 7.21 43.47
C SER A 278 -7.10 8.16 43.32
N ILE A 279 -7.27 9.09 44.26
CA ILE A 279 -8.35 10.09 44.24
C ILE A 279 -7.98 11.21 43.26
N ALA A 280 -6.76 11.73 43.35
CA ALA A 280 -6.29 12.82 42.49
C ALA A 280 -6.29 12.45 41.00
N TYR A 281 -5.92 11.20 40.66
CA TYR A 281 -5.88 10.68 39.28
C TYR A 281 -7.13 9.89 38.87
N ALA A 282 -8.19 9.84 39.67
CA ALA A 282 -9.38 9.04 39.39
C ALA A 282 -9.98 9.31 37.99
N LEU A 283 -10.00 10.58 37.56
CA LEU A 283 -10.49 10.97 36.23
C LEU A 283 -9.59 10.46 35.09
N VAL A 284 -8.28 10.46 35.29
CA VAL A 284 -7.32 9.92 34.31
C VAL A 284 -7.45 8.40 34.22
N GLU A 285 -7.63 7.71 35.35
CA GLU A 285 -7.88 6.27 35.36
C GLU A 285 -9.22 5.91 34.70
N GLN A 286 -10.26 6.73 34.89
CA GLN A 286 -11.51 6.57 34.16
C GLN A 286 -11.31 6.74 32.64
N MET A 287 -10.56 7.76 32.22
CA MET A 287 -10.20 7.95 30.81
C MET A 287 -9.44 6.74 30.24
N LYS A 288 -8.51 6.14 30.99
CA LYS A 288 -7.79 4.93 30.57
C LYS A 288 -8.77 3.77 30.30
N ASN A 289 -9.74 3.57 31.18
CA ASN A 289 -10.76 2.53 31.00
C ASN A 289 -11.66 2.79 29.78
N ASP A 290 -12.10 4.04 29.57
CA ASP A 290 -12.90 4.41 28.40
C ASP A 290 -12.12 4.19 27.10
N ILE A 291 -10.84 4.55 27.08
CA ILE A 291 -9.93 4.28 25.95
C ILE A 291 -9.85 2.77 25.65
N ILE A 292 -9.66 1.93 26.67
CA ILE A 292 -9.61 0.47 26.51
C ILE A 292 -10.93 -0.05 25.90
N LEU A 293 -12.07 0.45 26.37
CA LEU A 293 -13.38 0.10 25.82
C LEU A 293 -13.48 0.46 24.33
N TRP A 294 -13.06 1.67 23.93
CA TRP A 294 -13.07 2.07 22.53
C TRP A 294 -12.10 1.28 21.66
N ILE A 295 -10.92 0.92 22.17
CA ILE A 295 -9.98 0.04 21.46
C ILE A 295 -10.60 -1.34 21.24
N THR A 296 -11.20 -1.93 22.27
CA THR A 296 -11.85 -3.25 22.16
C THR A 296 -13.01 -3.23 21.18
N PHE A 297 -13.84 -2.18 21.22
CA PHE A 297 -14.91 -1.97 20.25
C PHE A 297 -14.39 -1.86 18.80
N GLY A 298 -13.33 -1.07 18.60
CA GLY A 298 -12.67 -0.92 17.30
C GLY A 298 -12.14 -2.25 16.75
N VAL A 299 -11.55 -3.09 17.61
CA VAL A 299 -11.08 -4.44 17.23
C VAL A 299 -12.23 -5.34 16.81
N VAL A 300 -13.34 -5.37 17.56
CA VAL A 300 -14.51 -6.18 17.21
C VAL A 300 -15.10 -5.74 15.87
N LEU A 301 -15.25 -4.43 15.66
CA LEU A 301 -15.75 -3.88 14.40
C LEU A 301 -14.82 -4.21 13.21
N SER A 302 -13.51 -4.13 13.42
CA SER A 302 -12.49 -4.49 12.44
C SER A 302 -12.57 -5.97 12.03
N LEU A 303 -12.78 -6.86 13.00
CA LEU A 303 -12.98 -8.29 12.75
C LEU A 303 -14.26 -8.58 11.94
N LEU A 304 -15.37 -7.96 12.32
CA LEU A 304 -16.65 -8.09 11.59
C LEU A 304 -16.55 -7.57 10.16
N PHE A 305 -16.02 -6.36 9.99
CA PHE A 305 -15.84 -5.74 8.69
C PHE A 305 -14.91 -6.57 7.79
N SER A 306 -13.77 -7.02 8.33
CA SER A 306 -12.84 -7.90 7.61
C SER A 306 -13.51 -9.19 7.13
N GLY A 307 -14.34 -9.80 7.98
CA GLY A 307 -15.09 -11.01 7.62
C GLY A 307 -16.05 -10.80 6.45
N VAL A 308 -16.88 -9.74 6.51
CA VAL A 308 -17.84 -9.40 5.45
C VAL A 308 -17.13 -9.00 4.16
N PHE A 309 -16.17 -8.09 4.25
CA PHE A 309 -15.43 -7.57 3.11
C PHE A 309 -14.64 -8.66 2.41
N SER A 310 -13.91 -9.49 3.16
CA SER A 310 -13.15 -10.59 2.57
C SER A 310 -14.06 -11.61 1.89
N LYS A 311 -15.24 -11.90 2.44
CA LYS A 311 -16.17 -12.86 1.84
C LYS A 311 -16.75 -12.32 0.54
N SER A 312 -17.12 -11.04 0.51
CA SER A 312 -17.63 -10.38 -0.70
C SER A 312 -16.58 -10.40 -1.82
N LEU A 313 -15.37 -9.90 -1.53
CA LEU A 313 -14.31 -9.77 -2.52
C LEU A 313 -13.79 -11.13 -3.00
N SER A 314 -13.55 -12.06 -2.07
CA SER A 314 -13.03 -13.39 -2.43
C SER A 314 -14.01 -14.18 -3.28
N LYS A 315 -15.32 -14.06 -3.03
CA LYS A 315 -16.33 -14.79 -3.81
C LYS A 315 -16.33 -14.35 -5.27
N SER A 316 -16.29 -13.06 -5.54
CA SER A 316 -16.31 -12.52 -6.91
C SER A 316 -15.03 -12.88 -7.67
N ILE A 317 -13.86 -12.76 -7.03
CA ILE A 317 -12.57 -13.11 -7.65
C ILE A 317 -12.49 -14.62 -7.93
N SER A 318 -12.91 -15.46 -6.98
CA SER A 318 -12.90 -16.92 -7.18
C SER A 318 -13.81 -17.35 -8.32
N TYR A 319 -15.00 -16.74 -8.47
CA TYR A 319 -15.90 -17.01 -9.59
C TYR A 319 -15.25 -16.67 -10.93
N LEU A 320 -14.67 -15.47 -11.08
CA LEU A 320 -14.02 -15.08 -12.34
C LEU A 320 -12.79 -15.95 -12.64
N ALA A 321 -12.04 -16.36 -11.63
CA ALA A 321 -10.92 -17.27 -11.80
C ALA A 321 -11.35 -18.67 -12.27
N GLU A 322 -12.48 -19.17 -11.76
CA GLU A 322 -13.06 -20.45 -12.18
C GLU A 322 -13.54 -20.38 -13.63
N VAL A 323 -14.28 -19.33 -14.00
CA VAL A 323 -14.71 -19.06 -15.39
C VAL A 323 -13.51 -18.95 -16.34
N ALA A 324 -12.47 -18.20 -15.95
CA ALA A 324 -11.24 -18.10 -16.75
C ALA A 324 -10.55 -19.46 -16.93
N GLN A 325 -10.61 -20.34 -15.91
CA GLN A 325 -10.07 -21.70 -16.01
C GLN A 325 -10.91 -22.58 -16.95
N GLU A 326 -12.23 -22.44 -16.98
CA GLU A 326 -13.11 -23.13 -17.94
C GLU A 326 -12.81 -22.69 -19.38
N ILE A 327 -12.69 -21.38 -19.61
CA ILE A 327 -12.27 -20.81 -20.90
C ILE A 327 -10.89 -21.37 -21.31
N GLY A 328 -9.94 -21.43 -20.37
CA GLY A 328 -8.61 -22.00 -20.60
C GLY A 328 -8.61 -23.51 -20.93
N LYS A 329 -9.69 -24.23 -20.60
CA LYS A 329 -9.90 -25.64 -21.00
C LYS A 329 -10.57 -25.78 -22.38
N GLY A 330 -10.91 -24.67 -23.03
CA GLY A 330 -11.53 -24.63 -24.34
C GLY A 330 -13.05 -24.46 -24.34
N ASP A 331 -13.69 -24.22 -23.18
CA ASP A 331 -15.11 -23.91 -23.13
C ASP A 331 -15.35 -22.42 -23.45
N LEU A 332 -15.71 -22.13 -24.70
CA LEU A 332 -16.03 -20.78 -25.18
C LEU A 332 -17.54 -20.47 -25.18
N GLU A 333 -18.38 -21.36 -24.65
CA GLU A 333 -19.83 -21.15 -24.53
C GLU A 333 -20.24 -20.55 -23.18
N VAL A 334 -19.27 -20.37 -22.28
CA VAL A 334 -19.50 -19.82 -20.94
C VAL A 334 -20.01 -18.38 -21.04
N LYS A 335 -21.15 -18.12 -20.40
CA LYS A 335 -21.70 -16.77 -20.22
C LYS A 335 -21.24 -16.20 -18.89
N ILE A 336 -20.46 -15.13 -18.96
CA ILE A 336 -19.89 -14.49 -17.78
C ILE A 336 -20.93 -13.53 -17.20
N LYS A 337 -21.30 -13.73 -15.94
CA LYS A 337 -22.17 -12.79 -15.22
C LYS A 337 -21.31 -11.71 -14.58
N SER A 338 -21.70 -10.45 -14.72
CA SER A 338 -21.03 -9.35 -14.03
C SER A 338 -21.43 -9.35 -12.54
N PRO A 339 -20.50 -9.67 -11.60
CA PRO A 339 -20.85 -9.84 -10.19
C PRO A 339 -20.95 -8.51 -9.43
N SER A 340 -20.45 -7.42 -10.01
CA SER A 340 -20.43 -6.08 -9.41
C SER A 340 -20.47 -5.01 -10.51
N LYS A 341 -20.66 -3.74 -10.14
CA LYS A 341 -20.63 -2.58 -11.06
C LYS A 341 -19.34 -1.76 -10.96
N ASP A 342 -18.34 -2.30 -10.26
CA ASP A 342 -17.02 -1.71 -10.03
C ASP A 342 -15.98 -2.28 -11.01
N GLU A 343 -14.70 -2.18 -10.67
CA GLU A 343 -13.58 -2.71 -11.45
C GLU A 343 -13.66 -4.25 -11.63
N ILE A 344 -14.30 -4.98 -10.72
CA ILE A 344 -14.52 -6.42 -10.85
C ILE A 344 -15.58 -6.69 -11.93
N GLY A 345 -16.59 -5.83 -12.02
CA GLY A 345 -17.57 -5.84 -13.10
C GLY A 345 -16.92 -5.58 -14.46
N GLN A 346 -16.08 -4.55 -14.55
CA GLN A 346 -15.33 -4.23 -15.77
C GLN A 346 -14.43 -5.39 -16.20
N LEU A 347 -13.76 -6.05 -15.26
CA LEU A 347 -12.95 -7.24 -15.54
C LEU A 347 -13.79 -8.39 -16.11
N ALA A 348 -15.01 -8.59 -15.59
CA ALA A 348 -15.93 -9.61 -16.11
C ALA A 348 -16.35 -9.31 -17.56
N ASP A 349 -16.61 -8.03 -17.87
CA ASP A 349 -17.01 -7.59 -19.21
C ASP A 349 -15.86 -7.73 -20.21
N SER A 350 -14.64 -7.31 -19.85
CA SER A 350 -13.45 -7.52 -20.71
C SER A 350 -13.16 -9.01 -20.95
N LEU A 351 -13.37 -9.85 -19.93
CA LEU A 351 -13.24 -11.31 -20.09
C LEU A 351 -14.30 -11.85 -21.07
N GLN A 352 -15.53 -11.31 -21.04
CA GLN A 352 -16.60 -11.69 -21.96
C GLN A 352 -16.29 -11.30 -23.41
N GLU A 353 -15.74 -10.10 -23.65
CA GLU A 353 -15.29 -9.66 -24.97
C GLU A 353 -14.17 -10.57 -25.52
N MET A 354 -13.22 -10.97 -24.67
CA MET A 354 -12.17 -11.91 -25.06
C MET A 354 -12.73 -13.26 -25.49
N VAL A 355 -13.73 -13.82 -24.78
CA VAL A 355 -14.38 -15.08 -25.16
C VAL A 355 -15.06 -14.97 -26.52
N ILE A 356 -15.76 -13.85 -26.78
CA ILE A 356 -16.41 -13.60 -28.08
C ILE A 356 -15.35 -13.57 -29.20
N GLY A 357 -14.26 -12.84 -29.01
CA GLY A 357 -13.18 -12.76 -30.00
C GLY A 357 -12.49 -14.10 -30.26
N LEU A 358 -12.28 -14.92 -29.21
CA LEU A 358 -11.74 -16.28 -29.36
C LEU A 358 -12.68 -17.17 -30.18
N LYS A 359 -13.99 -17.12 -29.90
CA LYS A 359 -15.01 -17.89 -30.61
C LYS A 359 -15.08 -17.51 -32.09
N GLU A 360 -15.04 -16.22 -32.41
CA GLU A 360 -14.99 -15.73 -33.79
C GLU A 360 -13.75 -16.24 -34.54
N ARG A 361 -12.58 -16.20 -33.90
CA ARG A 361 -11.34 -16.73 -34.47
C ARG A 361 -11.42 -18.23 -34.73
N GLU A 362 -11.99 -19.01 -33.81
CA GLU A 362 -12.18 -20.45 -34.00
C GLU A 362 -13.11 -20.75 -35.19
N ASN A 363 -14.21 -20.01 -35.30
CA ASN A 363 -15.13 -20.13 -36.43
C ASN A 363 -14.47 -19.79 -37.77
N LEU A 364 -13.65 -18.74 -37.84
CA LEU A 364 -12.87 -18.40 -39.03
C LEU A 364 -11.89 -19.51 -39.41
N LEU A 365 -11.14 -20.05 -38.44
CA LEU A 365 -10.22 -21.16 -38.69
C LEU A 365 -10.95 -22.42 -39.15
N SER A 366 -12.14 -22.71 -38.61
CA SER A 366 -12.97 -23.82 -39.08
C SER A 366 -13.41 -23.65 -40.54
N SER A 367 -13.75 -22.42 -40.93
CA SER A 367 -14.17 -22.08 -42.30
C SER A 367 -13.02 -22.19 -43.29
N ILE A 368 -11.82 -21.76 -42.89
CA ILE A 368 -10.59 -21.91 -43.70
C ILE A 368 -10.22 -23.38 -43.87
N ARG A 369 -10.30 -24.19 -42.80
CA ARG A 369 -10.07 -25.65 -42.90
C ARG A 369 -11.09 -26.33 -43.83
N TYR A 370 -12.34 -25.86 -43.84
CA TYR A 370 -13.33 -26.34 -44.78
C TYR A 370 -12.98 -25.97 -46.24
N ALA A 371 -12.54 -24.74 -46.49
CA ALA A 371 -12.06 -24.31 -47.80
C ALA A 371 -10.85 -25.14 -48.27
N GLN A 372 -9.90 -25.44 -47.37
CA GLN A 372 -8.77 -26.34 -47.65
C GLN A 372 -9.24 -27.71 -48.14
N ARG A 373 -10.22 -28.32 -47.48
CA ARG A 373 -10.77 -29.63 -47.91
C ARG A 373 -11.41 -29.57 -49.29
N ILE A 374 -12.07 -28.45 -49.64
CA ILE A 374 -12.64 -28.26 -50.99
C ILE A 374 -11.52 -28.15 -52.03
N GLN A 375 -10.48 -27.37 -51.75
CA GLN A 375 -9.35 -27.20 -52.66
C GLN A 375 -8.59 -28.51 -52.86
N GLU A 376 -8.30 -29.26 -51.80
CA GLU A 376 -7.64 -30.56 -51.92
C GLU A 376 -8.44 -31.55 -52.78
N ALA A 377 -9.77 -31.46 -52.76
CA ALA A 377 -10.66 -32.32 -53.54
C ALA A 377 -10.65 -32.03 -55.05
N ILE A 378 -10.23 -30.83 -55.48
CA ILE A 378 -10.12 -30.52 -56.92
C ILE A 378 -8.79 -30.95 -57.54
N LEU A 379 -7.76 -31.18 -56.72
CA LEU A 379 -6.46 -31.61 -57.21
C LEU A 379 -6.52 -33.05 -57.73
N PRO A 380 -5.71 -33.40 -58.75
CA PRO A 380 -5.64 -34.76 -59.27
C PRO A 380 -5.36 -35.81 -58.19
N LEU A 381 -6.13 -36.89 -58.19
CA LEU A 381 -5.91 -38.03 -57.30
C LEU A 381 -4.52 -38.64 -57.56
N LYS A 382 -3.81 -39.01 -56.48
CA LYS A 382 -2.49 -39.67 -56.56
C LYS A 382 -2.50 -40.93 -57.43
N SER A 383 -3.61 -41.69 -57.42
CA SER A 383 -3.78 -42.87 -58.27
C SER A 383 -3.81 -42.51 -59.76
N LYS A 384 -4.58 -41.48 -60.14
CA LYS A 384 -4.66 -40.98 -61.51
C LYS A 384 -3.30 -40.42 -61.98
N MET A 385 -2.61 -39.69 -61.12
CA MET A 385 -1.25 -39.23 -61.41
C MET A 385 -0.30 -40.40 -61.69
N LYS A 386 -0.33 -41.46 -60.87
CA LYS A 386 0.51 -42.64 -61.04
C LYS A 386 0.17 -43.48 -62.28
N GLU A 387 -1.11 -43.53 -62.66
CA GLU A 387 -1.57 -44.22 -63.87
C GLU A 387 -1.10 -43.48 -65.14
N SER A 388 -1.32 -42.17 -65.21
CA SER A 388 -0.97 -41.37 -66.39
C SER A 388 0.53 -41.07 -66.49
N LEU A 389 1.21 -40.95 -65.35
CA LEU A 389 2.63 -40.60 -65.25
C LEU A 389 3.31 -41.50 -64.21
N PRO A 390 3.82 -42.69 -64.57
CA PRO A 390 4.36 -43.62 -63.58
C PRO A 390 5.58 -43.09 -62.81
N GLU A 391 6.46 -42.36 -63.50
CA GLU A 391 7.69 -41.78 -62.94
C GLU A 391 7.52 -40.27 -62.74
N HIS A 392 6.88 -39.86 -61.64
CA HIS A 392 6.68 -38.45 -61.30
C HIS A 392 6.89 -38.16 -59.82
N PHE A 393 7.13 -36.89 -59.48
CA PHE A 393 6.96 -36.36 -58.14
C PHE A 393 6.20 -35.04 -58.15
N ILE A 394 5.45 -34.77 -57.09
CA ILE A 394 4.83 -33.47 -56.82
C ILE A 394 5.31 -32.99 -55.45
N ILE A 395 5.74 -31.73 -55.42
CA ILE A 395 5.88 -30.93 -54.21
C ILE A 395 4.85 -29.83 -54.34
N PHE A 396 3.87 -29.85 -53.45
CA PHE A 396 2.81 -28.85 -53.35
C PHE A 396 2.76 -28.39 -51.91
N LYS A 397 3.23 -27.17 -51.67
CA LYS A 397 3.38 -26.60 -50.34
C LYS A 397 2.70 -25.23 -50.35
N PRO A 398 1.41 -25.15 -49.98
CA PRO A 398 0.73 -23.89 -49.79
C PRO A 398 1.44 -23.02 -48.76
N LYS A 399 1.41 -21.69 -48.92
CA LYS A 399 1.94 -20.74 -47.94
C LYS A 399 1.06 -20.70 -46.69
N ASP A 400 -0.26 -20.62 -46.89
CA ASP A 400 -1.27 -20.64 -45.85
C ASP A 400 -2.00 -22.00 -45.84
N ASN A 401 -3.19 -22.10 -45.24
CA ASN A 401 -4.02 -23.30 -45.30
C ASN A 401 -4.53 -23.66 -46.70
N VAL A 402 -4.60 -22.68 -47.60
CA VAL A 402 -5.09 -22.81 -48.98
C VAL A 402 -4.15 -22.04 -49.91
N SER A 403 -4.10 -22.45 -51.17
CA SER A 403 -3.07 -22.02 -52.13
C SER A 403 -3.64 -21.26 -53.32
N GLY A 404 -2.93 -20.27 -53.85
CA GLY A 404 -3.14 -19.78 -55.23
C GLY A 404 -2.68 -20.78 -56.28
N ASP A 405 -1.67 -21.57 -55.94
CA ASP A 405 -1.15 -22.61 -56.83
C ASP A 405 -2.11 -23.80 -56.94
N PHE A 406 -2.11 -24.42 -58.11
CA PHE A 406 -2.62 -25.77 -58.27
C PHE A 406 -1.92 -26.50 -59.42
N TYR A 407 -2.00 -27.82 -59.38
CA TYR A 407 -1.61 -28.67 -60.51
C TYR A 407 -2.82 -29.42 -61.03
N TRP A 408 -2.83 -29.67 -62.33
CA TRP A 408 -3.96 -30.25 -63.03
C TRP A 408 -3.49 -31.35 -63.98
N LEU A 409 -4.27 -32.42 -64.09
CA LEU A 409 -3.98 -33.55 -64.97
C LEU A 409 -5.27 -34.14 -65.54
N SER A 410 -5.27 -34.34 -66.85
CA SER A 410 -6.25 -35.17 -67.53
C SER A 410 -5.63 -36.05 -68.59
N GLN A 411 -6.16 -37.26 -68.73
CA GLN A 411 -5.76 -38.22 -69.74
C GLN A 411 -6.99 -38.60 -70.56
N ILE A 412 -6.94 -38.34 -71.86
CA ILE A 412 -8.01 -38.65 -72.81
C ILE A 412 -7.38 -39.39 -73.98
N LYS A 413 -7.70 -40.68 -74.11
CA LYS A 413 -7.06 -41.58 -75.08
C LYS A 413 -5.53 -41.59 -74.90
N GLU A 414 -4.78 -41.32 -75.97
CA GLU A 414 -3.32 -41.28 -76.00
C GLU A 414 -2.75 -39.90 -75.62
N LYS A 415 -3.58 -38.95 -75.17
CA LYS A 415 -3.14 -37.60 -74.79
C LYS A 415 -3.23 -37.39 -73.29
N THR A 416 -2.11 -37.03 -72.68
CA THR A 416 -2.03 -36.61 -71.27
C THR A 416 -1.71 -35.12 -71.21
N VAL A 417 -2.62 -34.34 -70.64
CA VAL A 417 -2.46 -32.89 -70.46
C VAL A 417 -2.17 -32.62 -69.01
N ILE A 418 -1.09 -31.88 -68.74
CA ILE A 418 -0.63 -31.51 -67.40
C ILE A 418 -0.41 -30.01 -67.35
N ALA A 419 -0.85 -29.38 -66.26
CA ALA A 419 -0.55 -27.99 -65.98
C ALA A 419 -0.08 -27.79 -64.54
N VAL A 420 0.87 -26.89 -64.36
CA VAL A 420 1.18 -26.27 -63.06
C VAL A 420 0.84 -24.79 -63.20
N VAL A 421 0.01 -24.31 -62.29
CA VAL A 421 -0.62 -22.99 -62.37
C VAL A 421 -0.37 -22.25 -61.07
N ASP A 422 0.02 -20.99 -61.23
CA ASP A 422 0.28 -20.02 -60.18
C ASP A 422 -0.74 -18.89 -60.34
N CYS A 423 -1.68 -18.78 -59.40
CA CYS A 423 -2.71 -17.74 -59.47
C CYS A 423 -2.30 -16.49 -58.70
N THR A 424 -2.82 -15.34 -59.11
CA THR A 424 -2.59 -14.08 -58.38
C THR A 424 -3.12 -14.17 -56.95
N GLY A 425 -2.24 -13.88 -55.99
CA GLY A 425 -2.53 -13.90 -54.56
C GLY A 425 -2.45 -15.30 -53.94
N HIS A 426 -2.27 -15.34 -52.63
CA HIS A 426 -2.25 -16.57 -51.83
C HIS A 426 -3.44 -16.61 -50.86
N GLY A 427 -3.58 -17.70 -50.10
CA GLY A 427 -4.66 -17.84 -49.14
C GLY A 427 -6.03 -17.97 -49.82
N VAL A 428 -7.09 -17.51 -49.16
CA VAL A 428 -8.48 -17.74 -49.61
C VAL A 428 -8.79 -17.16 -51.00
N PRO A 429 -8.37 -15.92 -51.36
CA PRO A 429 -8.59 -15.38 -52.71
C PRO A 429 -7.88 -16.18 -53.81
N GLY A 430 -6.62 -16.57 -53.57
CA GLY A 430 -5.85 -17.43 -54.47
C GLY A 430 -6.53 -18.79 -54.67
N ALA A 431 -7.08 -19.36 -53.59
CA ALA A 431 -7.81 -20.63 -53.66
C ALA A 431 -9.02 -20.56 -54.58
N PHE A 432 -9.80 -19.48 -54.55
CA PHE A 432 -10.91 -19.29 -55.48
C PHE A 432 -10.43 -19.18 -56.94
N MET A 433 -9.30 -18.51 -57.18
CA MET A 433 -8.69 -18.47 -58.52
C MET A 433 -8.27 -19.85 -59.00
N SER A 434 -7.69 -20.67 -58.12
CA SER A 434 -7.33 -22.06 -58.44
C SER A 434 -8.55 -22.89 -58.85
N MET A 435 -9.69 -22.73 -58.16
CA MET A 435 -10.95 -23.39 -58.48
C MET A 435 -11.51 -22.98 -59.84
N ILE A 436 -11.45 -21.68 -60.17
CA ILE A 436 -11.86 -21.15 -61.48
C ILE A 436 -10.97 -21.73 -62.58
N GLY A 437 -9.65 -21.66 -62.41
CA GLY A 437 -8.68 -22.21 -63.37
C GLY A 437 -8.88 -23.71 -63.61
N ASN A 438 -9.02 -24.49 -62.53
CA ASN A 438 -9.27 -25.92 -62.59
C ASN A 438 -10.58 -26.27 -63.31
N THR A 439 -11.66 -25.54 -63.03
CA THR A 439 -12.97 -25.75 -63.68
C THR A 439 -12.89 -25.43 -65.17
N LEU A 440 -12.23 -24.33 -65.54
CA LEU A 440 -12.04 -23.94 -66.94
C LEU A 440 -11.17 -24.95 -67.69
N LEU A 441 -10.09 -25.45 -67.10
CA LEU A 441 -9.26 -26.50 -67.71
C LEU A 441 -10.06 -27.79 -67.95
N ASN A 442 -10.89 -28.21 -66.99
CA ASN A 442 -11.78 -29.35 -67.18
C ASN A 442 -12.75 -29.14 -68.36
N HIS A 443 -13.39 -27.98 -68.45
CA HIS A 443 -14.31 -27.69 -69.55
C HIS A 443 -13.58 -27.58 -70.91
N ILE A 444 -12.41 -26.95 -70.97
CA ILE A 444 -11.64 -26.78 -72.21
C ILE A 444 -11.10 -28.13 -72.73
N VAL A 445 -10.52 -28.94 -71.84
CA VAL A 445 -9.82 -30.16 -72.26
C VAL A 445 -10.74 -31.38 -72.25
N ASN A 446 -11.58 -31.55 -71.23
CA ASN A 446 -12.39 -32.78 -71.08
C ASN A 446 -13.72 -32.70 -71.83
N GLU A 447 -14.33 -31.52 -71.90
CA GLU A 447 -15.64 -31.35 -72.55
C GLU A 447 -15.49 -30.89 -73.99
N ARG A 448 -14.68 -29.85 -74.25
CA ARG A 448 -14.44 -29.34 -75.61
C ARG A 448 -13.38 -30.11 -76.39
N LEU A 449 -12.60 -30.97 -75.73
CA LEU A 449 -11.57 -31.81 -76.36
C LEU A 449 -10.50 -31.00 -77.11
N ILE A 450 -10.13 -29.82 -76.58
CA ILE A 450 -9.04 -29.00 -77.12
C ILE A 450 -7.72 -29.50 -76.53
N PHE A 451 -6.76 -29.81 -77.40
CA PHE A 451 -5.47 -30.41 -77.02
C PHE A 451 -4.24 -29.63 -77.49
N ASP A 452 -4.40 -28.54 -78.26
CA ASP A 452 -3.27 -27.66 -78.56
C ASP A 452 -2.97 -26.77 -77.34
N PRO A 453 -1.75 -26.79 -76.76
CA PRO A 453 -1.42 -26.02 -75.57
C PRO A 453 -1.70 -24.52 -75.68
N ALA A 454 -1.35 -23.89 -76.80
CA ALA A 454 -1.61 -22.46 -77.01
C ALA A 454 -3.12 -22.17 -77.07
N GLU A 455 -3.90 -22.99 -77.79
CA GLU A 455 -5.34 -22.85 -77.86
C GLU A 455 -6.01 -23.04 -76.49
N ILE A 456 -5.52 -23.98 -75.67
CA ILE A 456 -5.97 -24.15 -74.28
C ILE A 456 -5.73 -22.86 -73.48
N LEU A 457 -4.53 -22.27 -73.56
CA LEU A 457 -4.21 -21.02 -72.85
C LEU A 457 -5.04 -19.83 -73.36
N VAL A 458 -5.32 -19.73 -74.66
CA VAL A 458 -6.21 -18.69 -75.22
C VAL A 458 -7.64 -18.84 -74.67
N ASN A 459 -8.17 -20.07 -74.63
CA ASN A 459 -9.51 -20.33 -74.09
C ASN A 459 -9.56 -20.10 -72.58
N LEU A 460 -8.52 -20.51 -71.84
CA LEU A 460 -8.40 -20.27 -70.41
C LEU A 460 -8.35 -18.77 -70.11
N HIS A 461 -7.59 -18.02 -70.90
CA HIS A 461 -7.52 -16.56 -70.82
C HIS A 461 -8.90 -15.91 -70.99
N LYS A 462 -9.64 -16.27 -72.05
CA LYS A 462 -11.00 -15.77 -72.26
C LYS A 462 -11.92 -16.17 -71.12
N GLY A 463 -11.88 -17.44 -70.71
CA GLY A 463 -12.71 -17.98 -69.63
C GLY A 463 -12.50 -17.26 -68.30
N VAL A 464 -11.26 -17.03 -67.89
CA VAL A 464 -10.93 -16.30 -66.66
C VAL A 464 -11.44 -14.87 -66.74
N ARG A 465 -11.25 -14.19 -67.88
CA ARG A 465 -11.74 -12.81 -68.06
C ARG A 465 -13.25 -12.70 -67.98
N THR A 466 -13.96 -13.64 -68.61
CA THR A 466 -15.42 -13.69 -68.54
C THR A 466 -15.89 -14.00 -67.12
N ALA A 467 -15.27 -14.98 -66.45
CA ALA A 467 -15.61 -15.36 -65.07
C ALA A 467 -15.42 -14.20 -64.07
N LEU A 468 -14.35 -13.43 -64.23
CA LEU A 468 -14.00 -12.28 -63.38
C LEU A 468 -14.57 -10.94 -63.90
N LYS A 469 -15.31 -10.95 -65.01
CA LYS A 469 -15.89 -9.76 -65.66
C LYS A 469 -14.85 -8.68 -66.04
N GLN A 470 -13.62 -9.09 -66.32
CA GLN A 470 -12.50 -8.21 -66.72
C GLN A 470 -12.65 -7.56 -68.10
N GLU A 471 -13.73 -7.85 -68.82
CA GLU A 471 -14.06 -7.22 -70.11
C GLU A 471 -14.81 -5.88 -69.93
N ARG A 472 -15.36 -5.64 -68.74
CA ARG A 472 -16.07 -4.39 -68.41
C ARG A 472 -15.07 -3.47 -67.71
N ASN A 473 -14.86 -2.27 -68.26
CA ASN A 473 -13.96 -1.23 -67.71
C ASN A 473 -14.38 -0.67 -66.33
N GLU A 474 -15.22 -1.38 -65.57
CA GLU A 474 -15.80 -0.94 -64.30
C GLU A 474 -15.09 -1.54 -63.07
N LEU A 475 -14.26 -2.58 -63.26
CA LEU A 475 -13.56 -3.28 -62.18
C LEU A 475 -12.06 -3.39 -62.51
N ASP A 476 -11.22 -2.71 -61.73
CA ASP A 476 -9.75 -2.80 -61.78
C ASP A 476 -9.23 -4.13 -61.19
N THR A 477 -9.74 -5.27 -61.67
CA THR A 477 -9.26 -6.59 -61.24
C THR A 477 -8.07 -7.00 -62.09
N THR A 478 -6.90 -7.09 -61.46
CA THR A 478 -5.66 -7.55 -62.10
C THR A 478 -5.42 -9.04 -61.95
N ASP A 479 -6.36 -9.75 -61.32
CA ASP A 479 -6.23 -11.18 -61.03
C ASP A 479 -6.07 -12.01 -62.30
N GLY A 480 -5.14 -12.93 -62.25
CA GLY A 480 -4.79 -13.79 -63.37
C GLY A 480 -4.09 -15.05 -62.90
N MET A 481 -3.48 -15.75 -63.85
CA MET A 481 -2.66 -16.91 -63.53
C MET A 481 -1.51 -17.05 -64.52
N ASP A 482 -0.38 -17.50 -63.99
CA ASP A 482 0.81 -17.92 -64.69
C ASP A 482 0.74 -19.44 -64.84
N VAL A 483 1.00 -19.96 -66.05
CA VAL A 483 0.70 -21.35 -66.39
C VAL A 483 1.89 -21.98 -67.10
N CYS A 484 2.27 -23.17 -66.66
CA CYS A 484 3.15 -24.08 -67.41
C CYS A 484 2.30 -25.27 -67.84
N LEU A 485 2.03 -25.43 -69.15
CA LEU A 485 1.13 -26.46 -69.67
C LEU A 485 1.81 -27.34 -70.72
N CYS A 486 1.73 -28.65 -70.51
CA CYS A 486 2.27 -29.68 -71.39
C CYS A 486 1.18 -30.63 -71.86
N VAL A 487 1.27 -31.06 -73.11
CA VAL A 487 0.46 -32.11 -73.71
C VAL A 487 1.42 -33.17 -74.22
N ILE A 488 1.29 -34.37 -73.67
CA ILE A 488 2.07 -35.54 -74.03
C ILE A 488 1.18 -36.44 -74.86
N ASP A 489 1.55 -36.67 -76.11
CA ASP A 489 0.84 -37.58 -77.02
C ASP A 489 1.66 -38.88 -77.16
N SER A 490 1.15 -39.99 -76.61
CA SER A 490 1.79 -41.29 -76.73
C SER A 490 1.66 -41.92 -78.11
N GLY A 491 0.66 -41.52 -78.90
CA GLY A 491 0.45 -42.00 -80.28
C GLY A 491 1.43 -41.36 -81.25
N GLU A 492 1.51 -40.02 -81.23
CA GLU A 492 2.43 -39.25 -82.08
C GLU A 492 3.84 -39.14 -81.49
N LYS A 493 4.02 -39.56 -80.22
CA LYS A 493 5.29 -39.49 -79.47
C LYS A 493 5.82 -38.08 -79.34
N THR A 494 4.90 -37.12 -79.19
CA THR A 494 5.23 -35.70 -79.12
C THR A 494 4.98 -35.13 -77.73
N LEU A 495 5.84 -34.19 -77.35
CA LEU A 495 5.64 -33.27 -76.25
C LEU A 495 5.33 -31.90 -76.84
N SER A 496 4.14 -31.38 -76.59
CA SER A 496 3.75 -30.01 -76.91
C SER A 496 3.65 -29.18 -75.64
N PHE A 497 4.25 -27.99 -75.64
CA PHE A 497 4.28 -27.08 -74.51
C PHE A 497 3.79 -25.69 -74.91
N SER A 498 3.04 -25.04 -74.02
CA SER A 498 2.86 -23.60 -74.02
C SER A 498 2.84 -23.07 -72.60
N GLY A 499 3.39 -21.88 -72.41
CA GLY A 499 3.51 -21.26 -71.09
C GLY A 499 3.02 -19.83 -71.08
N ALA A 500 2.27 -19.47 -70.05
CA ALA A 500 1.93 -18.10 -69.69
C ALA A 500 2.89 -17.66 -68.57
N LYS A 501 3.93 -16.88 -68.91
CA LYS A 501 5.05 -16.43 -68.07
C LYS A 501 5.91 -17.52 -67.39
N ARG A 502 5.47 -18.77 -67.34
CA ARG A 502 6.26 -19.89 -66.81
C ARG A 502 6.99 -20.63 -67.93
N PRO A 503 8.29 -20.92 -67.77
CA PRO A 503 9.01 -21.80 -68.68
C PRO A 503 8.75 -23.28 -68.35
N LEU A 504 9.05 -24.15 -69.31
CA LEU A 504 9.27 -25.58 -69.08
C LEU A 504 10.77 -25.84 -69.03
N TYR A 505 11.22 -26.56 -67.99
CA TYR A 505 12.58 -27.07 -67.93
C TYR A 505 12.60 -28.52 -68.37
N LEU A 506 13.45 -28.84 -69.33
CA LEU A 506 13.58 -30.16 -69.93
C LEU A 506 15.04 -30.59 -69.90
N VAL A 507 15.31 -31.82 -69.47
CA VAL A 507 16.62 -32.44 -69.57
C VAL A 507 16.54 -33.66 -70.47
N GLU A 508 17.39 -33.69 -71.50
CA GLU A 508 17.52 -34.80 -72.44
C GLU A 508 19.01 -35.02 -72.76
N ASN A 509 19.48 -36.28 -72.70
CA ASN A 509 20.88 -36.64 -72.98
C ASN A 509 21.89 -35.75 -72.22
N ASP A 510 21.67 -35.57 -70.91
CA ASP A 510 22.47 -34.71 -70.02
C ASP A 510 22.54 -33.23 -70.44
N LYS A 511 21.64 -32.78 -71.33
CA LYS A 511 21.52 -31.38 -71.75
C LYS A 511 20.26 -30.75 -71.18
N PHE A 512 20.46 -29.68 -70.40
CA PHE A 512 19.39 -28.83 -69.92
C PHE A 512 18.90 -27.88 -71.02
N ILE A 513 17.59 -27.85 -71.22
CA ILE A 513 16.88 -27.03 -72.20
C ILE A 513 15.77 -26.27 -71.47
N GLU A 514 15.79 -24.94 -71.58
CA GLU A 514 14.69 -24.08 -71.13
C GLU A 514 13.82 -23.70 -72.34
N ILE A 515 12.56 -24.15 -72.33
CA ILE A 515 11.56 -23.69 -73.30
C ILE A 515 10.78 -22.55 -72.64
N LYS A 516 11.00 -21.32 -73.13
CA LYS A 516 10.38 -20.13 -72.56
C LYS A 516 8.90 -20.06 -72.93
N GLY A 517 8.05 -19.77 -71.95
CA GLY A 517 6.69 -19.36 -72.20
C GLY A 517 6.61 -17.92 -72.71
N ASP A 518 5.44 -17.54 -73.21
CA ASP A 518 5.14 -16.16 -73.61
C ASP A 518 5.14 -15.25 -72.38
N ARG A 519 5.62 -14.02 -72.54
CA ARG A 519 5.66 -13.00 -71.47
C ARG A 519 4.29 -12.37 -71.19
N LYS A 520 3.24 -13.19 -71.17
CA LYS A 520 1.83 -12.81 -70.98
C LYS A 520 1.21 -13.78 -69.98
N SER A 521 0.46 -13.28 -69.00
CA SER A 521 -0.32 -14.13 -68.07
C SER A 521 -1.68 -14.48 -68.67
N ILE A 522 -2.41 -15.38 -68.04
CA ILE A 522 -3.85 -15.58 -68.22
C ILE A 522 -4.59 -14.54 -67.38
N GLY A 523 -5.74 -14.03 -67.85
CA GLY A 523 -6.46 -12.94 -67.18
C GLY A 523 -5.69 -11.61 -67.10
N GLY A 524 -6.19 -10.72 -66.24
CA GLY A 524 -5.59 -9.42 -65.92
C GLY A 524 -5.70 -8.35 -67.00
N LEU A 525 -5.11 -7.18 -66.72
CA LEU A 525 -5.11 -6.03 -67.63
C LEU A 525 -4.39 -6.35 -68.95
N GLN A 526 -4.90 -5.77 -70.04
CA GLN A 526 -4.32 -5.92 -71.38
C GLN A 526 -3.98 -4.58 -72.00
N LYS A 527 -2.91 -4.57 -72.78
CA LYS A 527 -2.62 -3.50 -73.74
C LYS A 527 -2.98 -3.93 -75.17
N GLU A 528 -3.09 -5.23 -75.39
CA GLU A 528 -3.37 -5.90 -76.64
C GLU A 528 -4.88 -6.16 -76.85
N VAL A 529 -5.30 -6.20 -78.11
CA VAL A 529 -6.70 -6.50 -78.49
C VAL A 529 -6.96 -8.00 -78.42
N HIS A 530 -5.99 -8.84 -78.84
CA HIS A 530 -6.08 -10.29 -78.84
C HIS A 530 -4.82 -10.88 -78.20
N ARG A 531 -5.00 -11.82 -77.26
CA ARG A 531 -3.90 -12.52 -76.59
C ARG A 531 -3.70 -13.89 -77.25
N GLU A 532 -2.53 -14.06 -77.84
CA GLU A 532 -2.06 -15.30 -78.45
C GLU A 532 -0.87 -15.87 -77.67
N PHE A 533 -0.77 -17.19 -77.71
CA PHE A 533 0.29 -18.00 -77.11
C PHE A 533 0.95 -18.88 -78.19
N THR A 534 2.16 -19.35 -77.93
CA THR A 534 2.95 -20.16 -78.85
C THR A 534 3.00 -21.61 -78.38
N THR A 535 2.70 -22.56 -79.28
CA THR A 535 2.93 -24.00 -79.04
C THR A 535 4.33 -24.39 -79.51
N HIS A 536 5.10 -24.98 -78.62
CA HIS A 536 6.38 -25.62 -78.93
C HIS A 536 6.20 -27.13 -78.94
N THR A 537 6.40 -27.78 -80.08
CA THR A 537 6.28 -29.25 -80.21
C THR A 537 7.64 -29.89 -80.46
N LYS A 538 7.89 -31.00 -79.77
CA LYS A 538 9.11 -31.79 -79.89
C LYS A 538 8.78 -33.29 -79.91
N LEU A 539 9.46 -34.04 -80.78
CA LEU A 539 9.40 -35.50 -80.78
C LEU A 539 10.24 -36.06 -79.62
N ILE A 540 9.71 -37.04 -78.90
CA ILE A 540 10.40 -37.70 -77.79
C ILE A 540 11.13 -38.92 -78.32
N GLU A 541 12.43 -38.78 -78.58
CA GLU A 541 13.28 -39.85 -79.13
C GLU A 541 14.10 -40.59 -78.05
N ASN A 542 14.25 -39.97 -76.88
CA ASN A 542 15.04 -40.44 -75.74
C ASN A 542 14.26 -40.28 -74.43
N ASP A 543 14.82 -40.79 -73.33
CA ASP A 543 14.32 -40.48 -72.00
C ASP A 543 14.47 -38.98 -71.72
N VAL A 544 13.39 -38.35 -71.26
CA VAL A 544 13.38 -36.91 -70.93
C VAL A 544 12.84 -36.68 -69.54
N VAL A 545 13.42 -35.72 -68.82
CA VAL A 545 12.91 -35.27 -67.53
C VAL A 545 12.37 -33.85 -67.67
N LEU A 546 11.12 -33.66 -67.28
CA LEU A 546 10.39 -32.40 -67.34
C LEU A 546 10.19 -31.85 -65.94
N TYR A 547 10.36 -30.54 -65.78
CA TYR A 547 10.01 -29.83 -64.55
C TYR A 547 9.10 -28.65 -64.84
N LEU A 548 7.94 -28.67 -64.20
CA LEU A 548 6.96 -27.61 -64.21
C LEU A 548 6.91 -26.99 -62.82
N THR A 549 7.12 -25.68 -62.73
CA THR A 549 7.29 -24.97 -61.45
C THR A 549 6.52 -23.66 -61.41
N THR A 550 6.04 -23.27 -60.24
CA THR A 550 5.62 -21.88 -59.93
C THR A 550 6.82 -21.04 -59.48
N ASP A 551 6.68 -19.73 -59.24
CA ASP A 551 7.84 -18.94 -58.75
C ASP A 551 8.17 -19.18 -57.29
N GLY A 552 7.26 -19.70 -56.47
CA GLY A 552 7.47 -19.79 -55.03
C GLY A 552 8.80 -20.43 -54.61
N PHE A 553 9.27 -21.49 -55.29
CA PHE A 553 10.59 -22.07 -54.99
C PHE A 553 11.72 -21.06 -55.25
N GLY A 554 11.68 -20.38 -56.40
CA GLY A 554 12.67 -19.38 -56.78
C GLY A 554 12.61 -18.11 -55.93
N ASP A 555 11.43 -17.78 -55.41
CA ASP A 555 11.16 -16.58 -54.63
C ASP A 555 11.30 -16.78 -53.11
N GLN A 556 11.40 -18.03 -52.65
CA GLN A 556 11.72 -18.35 -51.27
C GLN A 556 13.03 -17.69 -50.85
N SER A 557 13.01 -17.01 -49.71
CA SER A 557 14.17 -16.34 -49.15
C SER A 557 14.80 -17.17 -48.03
N ASN A 558 16.09 -16.96 -47.80
CA ASN A 558 16.80 -17.43 -46.60
C ASN A 558 16.75 -16.38 -45.47
N PRO A 559 17.27 -16.67 -44.26
CA PRO A 559 17.31 -15.71 -43.14
C PRO A 559 18.12 -14.42 -43.41
N GLU A 560 18.95 -14.38 -44.47
CA GLU A 560 19.62 -13.16 -44.92
C GLU A 560 18.75 -12.29 -45.85
N GLY A 561 17.51 -12.70 -46.12
CA GLY A 561 16.59 -12.05 -47.04
C GLY A 561 16.92 -12.24 -48.53
N LYS A 562 17.82 -13.17 -48.88
CA LYS A 562 18.18 -13.47 -50.27
C LYS A 562 17.27 -14.56 -50.83
N LYS A 563 16.65 -14.29 -51.98
CA LYS A 563 15.86 -15.26 -52.74
C LYS A 563 16.73 -16.41 -53.28
N PHE A 564 16.16 -17.60 -53.43
CA PHE A 564 16.83 -18.75 -54.05
C PHE A 564 17.28 -18.42 -55.48
N GLY A 565 16.37 -17.78 -56.23
CA GLY A 565 16.59 -17.22 -57.55
C GLY A 565 16.47 -18.25 -58.68
N THR A 566 15.94 -17.80 -59.82
CA THR A 566 15.71 -18.64 -61.00
C THR A 566 17.00 -19.25 -61.56
N LYS A 567 18.13 -18.54 -61.48
CA LYS A 567 19.42 -19.05 -61.99
C LYS A 567 19.87 -20.29 -61.20
N ARG A 568 19.85 -20.19 -59.87
CA ARG A 568 20.21 -21.30 -58.98
C ARG A 568 19.24 -22.47 -59.14
N LEU A 569 17.94 -22.20 -59.32
CA LEU A 569 16.93 -23.23 -59.57
C LEU A 569 17.25 -24.04 -60.83
N LYS A 570 17.64 -23.39 -61.93
CA LYS A 570 18.05 -24.08 -63.17
C LYS A 570 19.28 -24.94 -62.97
N GLU A 571 20.31 -24.41 -62.31
CA GLU A 571 21.55 -25.15 -62.01
C GLU A 571 21.26 -26.37 -61.11
N PHE A 572 20.39 -26.20 -60.12
CA PHE A 572 19.96 -27.27 -59.23
C PHE A 572 19.16 -28.35 -59.95
N ILE A 573 18.15 -27.98 -60.75
CA ILE A 573 17.36 -28.91 -61.56
C ILE A 573 18.26 -29.73 -62.49
N ASN A 574 19.20 -29.07 -63.18
CA ASN A 574 20.15 -29.76 -64.05
C ASN A 574 20.97 -30.80 -63.26
N LYS A 575 21.46 -30.44 -62.08
CA LYS A 575 22.25 -31.33 -61.22
C LYS A 575 21.47 -32.57 -60.76
N ILE A 576 20.21 -32.42 -60.35
CA ILE A 576 19.44 -33.55 -59.81
C ILE A 576 18.83 -34.43 -60.89
N SER A 577 18.71 -33.95 -62.12
CA SER A 577 18.00 -34.63 -63.20
C SER A 577 18.52 -36.01 -63.59
N ILE A 578 19.80 -36.31 -63.29
CA ILE A 578 20.43 -37.61 -63.51
C ILE A 578 19.95 -38.70 -62.53
N GLU A 579 19.45 -38.29 -61.36
CA GLU A 579 18.98 -39.21 -60.33
C GLU A 579 17.62 -39.82 -60.68
N ASN A 580 17.23 -40.87 -59.97
CA ASN A 580 15.87 -41.40 -60.09
C ASN A 580 14.83 -40.40 -59.55
N ILE A 581 13.58 -40.49 -60.02
CA ILE A 581 12.55 -39.47 -59.76
C ILE A 581 12.21 -39.31 -58.27
N ASN A 582 12.35 -40.36 -57.46
CA ASN A 582 12.10 -40.31 -56.02
C ASN A 582 13.24 -39.60 -55.29
N THR A 583 14.49 -39.90 -55.64
CA THR A 583 15.66 -39.22 -55.11
C THR A 583 15.66 -37.73 -55.49
N GLN A 584 15.21 -37.39 -56.70
CA GLN A 584 15.01 -35.99 -57.09
C GLN A 584 14.04 -35.27 -56.15
N LYS A 585 12.91 -35.88 -55.80
CA LYS A 585 11.95 -35.30 -54.85
C LYS A 585 12.60 -35.01 -53.50
N GLU A 586 13.35 -35.96 -52.96
CA GLU A 586 14.04 -35.83 -51.67
C GLU A 586 15.04 -34.66 -51.71
N LEU A 587 15.86 -34.59 -52.77
CA LEU A 587 16.82 -33.51 -52.97
C LEU A 587 16.14 -32.14 -53.08
N VAL A 588 15.01 -32.03 -53.77
CA VAL A 588 14.27 -30.76 -53.88
C VAL A 588 13.73 -30.31 -52.53
N ILE A 589 13.20 -31.23 -51.72
CA ILE A 589 12.71 -30.94 -50.36
C ILE A 589 13.88 -30.49 -49.48
N GLU A 590 15.00 -31.21 -49.53
CA GLU A 590 16.20 -30.92 -48.75
C GLU A 590 16.80 -29.56 -49.11
N GLU A 591 16.97 -29.28 -50.41
CA GLU A 591 17.53 -28.01 -50.88
C GLU A 591 16.64 -26.82 -50.49
N LEU A 592 15.31 -26.99 -50.57
CA LEU A 592 14.36 -25.97 -50.12
C LEU A 592 14.49 -25.72 -48.61
N ALA A 593 14.53 -26.78 -47.80
CA ALA A 593 14.65 -26.68 -46.35
C ALA A 593 15.99 -26.05 -45.94
N ASN A 594 17.09 -26.44 -46.59
CA ASN A 594 18.44 -25.90 -46.34
C ASN A 594 18.54 -24.42 -46.71
N HIS A 595 17.82 -23.97 -47.73
CA HIS A 595 17.77 -22.54 -48.07
C HIS A 595 16.85 -21.75 -47.14
N GLN A 596 15.66 -22.29 -46.85
CA GLN A 596 14.63 -21.63 -46.05
C GLN A 596 15.04 -21.50 -44.57
N LEU A 597 15.60 -22.56 -43.96
CA LEU A 597 15.91 -22.61 -42.53
C LEU A 597 14.70 -22.20 -41.67
N GLU A 598 14.86 -21.20 -40.80
CA GLU A 598 13.80 -20.66 -39.93
C GLU A 598 12.96 -19.54 -40.59
N GLU A 599 13.27 -19.17 -41.84
CA GLU A 599 12.54 -18.11 -42.55
C GLU A 599 11.13 -18.57 -42.95
N GLU A 600 10.15 -17.67 -42.85
CA GLU A 600 8.78 -17.96 -43.28
C GLU A 600 8.68 -18.20 -44.80
N GLN A 601 7.71 -19.01 -45.19
CA GLN A 601 7.42 -19.24 -46.59
C GLN A 601 6.81 -17.98 -47.21
N ARG A 602 7.38 -17.49 -48.32
CA ARG A 602 6.94 -16.22 -48.93
C ARG A 602 5.74 -16.34 -49.85
N ASP A 603 5.66 -17.45 -50.57
CA ASP A 603 4.62 -17.70 -51.57
C ASP A 603 4.27 -19.19 -51.65
N ASP A 604 3.21 -19.53 -52.38
CA ASP A 604 2.84 -20.90 -52.68
C ASP A 604 3.93 -21.60 -53.52
N ILE A 605 4.28 -22.84 -53.19
CA ILE A 605 5.36 -23.58 -53.86
C ILE A 605 4.81 -24.84 -54.52
N THR A 606 4.90 -24.88 -55.85
CA THR A 606 4.59 -26.08 -56.63
C THR A 606 5.73 -26.47 -57.56
N VAL A 607 6.20 -27.70 -57.44
CA VAL A 607 7.21 -28.32 -58.31
C VAL A 607 6.74 -29.71 -58.72
N LEU A 608 6.55 -29.90 -60.02
CA LEU A 608 6.19 -31.18 -60.62
C LEU A 608 7.35 -31.65 -61.51
N GLY A 609 7.98 -32.76 -61.12
CA GLY A 609 8.98 -33.45 -61.92
C GLY A 609 8.39 -34.70 -62.57
N ILE A 610 8.66 -34.92 -63.85
CA ILE A 610 8.14 -36.05 -64.63
C ILE A 610 9.28 -36.64 -65.46
N LYS A 611 9.53 -37.94 -65.33
CA LYS A 611 10.47 -38.67 -66.20
C LYS A 611 9.69 -39.48 -67.22
N LEU A 612 9.81 -39.10 -68.47
CA LEU A 612 9.22 -39.78 -69.61
C LEU A 612 10.25 -40.77 -70.16
N LEU A 613 9.95 -42.06 -70.05
CA LEU A 613 10.83 -43.11 -70.54
C LEU A 613 10.51 -43.40 -72.01
N LYS A 614 11.54 -43.52 -72.85
CA LYS A 614 11.41 -43.95 -74.24
C LYS A 614 10.56 -45.22 -74.34
N GLY A 615 10.76 -46.19 -73.45
CA GLY A 615 9.96 -47.43 -73.41
C GLY A 615 8.44 -47.21 -73.29
N GLN A 616 7.99 -46.15 -72.60
CA GLN A 616 6.55 -45.86 -72.41
C GLN A 616 5.85 -45.42 -73.69
N PHE A 617 6.59 -44.87 -74.67
CA PHE A 617 6.06 -44.44 -75.97
C PHE A 617 6.15 -45.53 -77.05
N TYR A 618 6.89 -46.61 -76.79
CA TYR A 618 7.18 -47.66 -77.77
C TYR A 618 6.73 -49.08 -77.34
N ALA A 619 6.20 -49.27 -76.12
CA ALA A 619 5.79 -50.57 -75.58
C ALA A 619 4.35 -51.02 -75.90
N LYS A 620 3.60 -50.26 -76.71
CA LYS A 620 2.37 -50.75 -77.35
C LYS A 620 2.60 -50.89 -78.85
N SER A 621 3.24 -51.99 -79.26
CA SER A 621 3.21 -52.49 -80.64
C SER A 621 2.49 -53.82 -80.69
#